data_AF-A0A4P2VRK2-F1
#
_entry.id   AF-A0A4P2VRK2-F1
#
_cell.length_a   1.000
_cell.length_b   1.000
_cell.length_c   1.000
_cell.angle_alpha   90.00
_cell.angle_beta   90.00
_cell.angle_gamma   90.00
#
_symmetry.space_group_name_H-M   'P 1'
#
loop_
_entity.id
_entity.type
_entity.pdbx_description
1 polymer ?
#
loop_
_entity_poly.entity_id
_entity_poly.type
_entity_poly.pdbx_seq_one_letter_code
_entity_poly.pdbx_strand_id
1 'polypeptide(L)'
;AANEDDKKKEDKKDVVLDVTSTSCENVTFKVVDPNTTELTVNEGFRFKTLKVGDKTLFNVDTSKHTPVQAFKLKHESDEWFRLNLHPAQPKMFKKKGDKEYSEVKFESYYDDVLFKGKSAKELDASKFDDASLFSHVPFGSGRKYTFKKEFKPSKVTFDKKDVGKADKVKYLDVFVYVSGDKKVVRLDYYYTGDSRLKETYFELKDDKWVQMTQADANKALNAMDPSWSTDYKPVVDKFSPLAVFASVLIVFSSV
;
A
#
# COMPACT_ATOMS: atom_id res chain seq x y z
N ALA A 1 27.65 19.85 -25.08
CA ALA A 1 27.81 19.75 -23.62
C ALA A 1 26.99 20.87 -22.99
N ALA A 2 25.92 20.53 -22.29
CA ALA A 2 25.16 21.43 -21.44
C ALA A 2 24.28 20.61 -20.50
N ASN A 3 24.74 20.52 -19.25
CA ASN A 3 24.04 20.33 -17.98
C ASN A 3 22.96 19.24 -17.90
N GLU A 4 23.41 18.02 -17.63
CA GLU A 4 22.66 17.17 -16.69
C GLU A 4 22.76 17.83 -15.32
N ASP A 5 21.62 18.35 -14.84
CA ASP A 5 21.47 18.82 -13.47
C ASP A 5 21.84 17.71 -12.50
N ASP A 6 23.03 17.83 -11.91
CA ASP A 6 23.37 17.25 -10.62
C ASP A 6 22.31 17.69 -9.60
N LYS A 7 21.23 16.90 -9.48
CA LYS A 7 20.35 16.95 -8.31
C LYS A 7 21.22 16.68 -7.11
N LYS A 8 21.68 17.73 -6.44
CA LYS A 8 22.25 17.69 -5.09
C LYS A 8 21.40 16.72 -4.29
N LYS A 9 22.02 15.59 -3.90
CA LYS A 9 21.42 14.62 -2.98
C LYS A 9 21.10 15.41 -1.72
N GLU A 10 19.83 15.73 -1.52
CA GLU A 10 19.40 16.53 -0.39
C GLU A 10 19.79 15.77 0.88
N ASP A 11 20.70 16.35 1.68
CA ASP A 11 21.26 15.70 2.86
C ASP A 11 20.19 15.59 3.95
N LYS A 12 19.41 14.52 3.89
CA LYS A 12 18.41 14.20 4.89
C LYS A 12 19.09 13.84 6.22
N LYS A 13 18.60 14.44 7.31
CA LYS A 13 19.01 14.12 8.68
C LYS A 13 18.46 12.76 9.11
N ASP A 14 19.28 12.02 9.85
CA ASP A 14 18.98 10.66 10.27
C ASP A 14 18.19 10.63 11.59
N VAL A 15 17.05 9.91 11.57
CA VAL A 15 16.21 9.66 12.74
C VAL A 15 16.51 8.27 13.31
N VAL A 16 16.67 8.22 14.63
CA VAL A 16 16.72 6.98 15.42
C VAL A 16 15.37 6.81 16.11
N LEU A 17 14.64 5.76 15.77
CA LEU A 17 13.32 5.48 16.31
C LEU A 17 13.36 4.25 17.22
N ASP A 18 12.95 4.41 18.48
CA ASP A 18 12.52 3.27 19.28
C ASP A 18 11.11 2.86 18.86
N VAL A 19 10.96 1.64 18.34
CA VAL A 19 9.68 1.14 17.81
C VAL A 19 8.61 0.97 18.89
N THR A 20 8.98 0.97 20.17
CA THR A 20 8.03 0.93 21.31
C THR A 20 7.52 2.32 21.71
N SER A 21 8.25 3.39 21.37
CA SER A 21 7.91 4.75 21.78
C SER A 21 6.67 5.31 21.09
N THR A 22 5.82 6.03 21.83
CA THR A 22 4.63 6.70 21.28
C THR A 22 4.91 8.09 20.71
N SER A 23 6.15 8.57 20.82
CA SER A 23 6.60 9.85 20.27
C SER A 23 8.10 9.80 19.93
N CYS A 24 8.53 10.57 18.95
CA CYS A 24 9.92 10.70 18.56
C CYS A 24 10.12 12.08 17.91
N GLU A 25 11.24 12.73 18.21
CA GLU A 25 11.55 14.02 17.61
C GLU A 25 11.64 13.90 16.08
N ASN A 26 11.09 14.87 15.36
CA ASN A 26 11.04 14.90 13.89
C ASN A 26 10.23 13.75 13.25
N VAL A 27 9.33 13.14 14.03
CA VAL A 27 8.39 12.12 13.55
C VAL A 27 6.97 12.48 13.99
N THR A 28 6.07 12.58 13.02
CA THR A 28 4.64 12.72 13.27
C THR A 28 4.01 11.34 13.45
N PHE A 29 3.28 11.13 14.55
CA PHE A 29 2.50 9.93 14.82
C PHE A 29 1.03 10.24 14.58
N LYS A 30 0.42 9.57 13.60
CA LYS A 30 -0.99 9.73 13.25
C LYS A 30 -1.71 8.41 13.51
N VAL A 31 -2.60 8.39 14.48
CA VAL A 31 -3.54 7.27 14.65
C VAL A 31 -4.51 7.32 13.49
N VAL A 32 -4.45 6.31 12.62
CA VAL A 32 -5.31 6.20 11.43
C VAL A 32 -6.61 5.51 11.81
N ASP A 33 -6.50 4.45 12.61
CA ASP A 33 -7.60 3.64 13.12
C ASP A 33 -7.12 2.94 14.41
N PRO A 34 -7.98 2.18 15.14
CA PRO A 34 -7.60 1.52 16.39
C PRO A 34 -6.42 0.52 16.29
N ASN A 35 -6.11 0.06 15.08
CA ASN A 35 -5.11 -0.96 14.78
C ASN A 35 -3.88 -0.41 14.04
N THR A 36 -3.91 0.85 13.58
CA THR A 36 -2.86 1.43 12.74
C THR A 36 -2.44 2.81 13.22
N THR A 37 -1.16 2.95 13.53
CA THR A 37 -0.51 4.26 13.71
C THR A 37 0.51 4.45 12.59
N GLU A 38 0.30 5.48 11.77
CA GLU A 38 1.23 5.92 10.75
C GLU A 38 2.30 6.84 11.37
N LEU A 39 3.56 6.59 11.02
CA LEU A 39 4.71 7.37 11.45
C LEU A 39 5.35 7.98 10.21
N THR A 40 5.40 9.31 10.16
CA THR A 40 5.98 10.04 9.03
C THR A 40 7.05 10.99 9.56
N VAL A 41 8.27 10.89 9.04
CA VAL A 41 9.32 11.83 9.38
C VAL A 41 9.02 13.21 8.79
N ASN A 42 9.45 14.27 9.48
CA ASN A 42 9.31 15.63 8.99
C ASN A 42 10.18 15.86 7.74
N GLU A 43 9.86 16.91 6.98
CA GLU A 43 10.63 17.29 5.80
C GLU A 43 12.12 17.49 6.14
N GLY A 44 13.01 17.03 5.25
CA GLY A 44 14.46 17.00 5.51
C GLY A 44 14.95 15.85 6.40
N PHE A 45 14.09 14.96 6.89
CA PHE A 45 14.48 13.80 7.71
C PHE A 45 14.21 12.45 7.01
N ARG A 46 14.84 11.39 7.54
CA ARG A 46 14.62 9.98 7.16
C ARG A 46 14.86 9.05 8.35
N PHE A 47 14.22 7.89 8.36
CA PHE A 47 14.57 6.84 9.32
C PHE A 47 15.93 6.22 8.97
N LYS A 48 16.82 6.11 9.95
CA LYS A 48 18.13 5.46 9.79
C LYS A 48 18.24 4.21 10.64
N THR A 49 17.86 4.31 11.90
CA THR A 49 18.03 3.23 12.87
C THR A 49 16.70 2.99 13.58
N LEU A 50 16.29 1.72 13.61
CA LEU A 50 15.21 1.25 14.47
C LEU A 50 15.83 0.57 15.69
N LYS A 51 15.28 0.85 16.87
CA LYS A 51 15.69 0.26 18.14
C LYS A 51 14.50 -0.31 18.91
N VAL A 52 14.81 -1.15 19.89
CA VAL A 52 13.91 -1.57 20.96
C VAL A 52 14.63 -1.31 22.28
N GLY A 53 14.28 -0.23 22.97
CA GLY A 53 15.12 0.32 24.04
C GLY A 53 16.53 0.64 23.54
N ASP A 54 17.55 0.16 24.24
CA ASP A 54 18.95 0.40 23.88
C ASP A 54 19.48 -0.48 22.75
N LYS A 55 18.73 -1.53 22.37
CA LYS A 55 19.17 -2.50 21.35
C LYS A 55 18.78 -2.05 19.95
N THR A 56 19.75 -2.09 19.04
CA THR A 56 19.47 -1.88 17.60
C THR A 56 18.70 -3.05 17.04
N LEU A 57 17.53 -2.77 16.44
CA LEU A 57 16.70 -3.72 15.71
C LEU A 57 17.12 -3.79 14.24
N PHE A 58 17.31 -2.62 13.62
CA PHE A 58 17.59 -2.54 12.19
C PHE A 58 18.29 -1.23 11.83
N ASN A 59 19.23 -1.31 10.88
CA ASN A 59 19.88 -0.14 10.28
C ASN A 59 19.59 -0.08 8.79
N VAL A 60 19.09 1.07 8.34
CA VAL A 60 18.80 1.35 6.94
C VAL A 60 20.10 1.64 6.20
N ASP A 61 20.29 1.01 5.04
CA ASP A 61 21.32 1.40 4.08
C ASP A 61 20.91 2.70 3.37
N THR A 62 21.31 3.84 3.92
CA THR A 62 20.95 5.17 3.41
C THR A 62 21.72 5.59 2.16
N SER A 63 22.67 4.75 1.70
CA SER A 63 23.22 4.92 0.36
C SER A 63 22.20 4.53 -0.72
N LYS A 64 21.27 3.62 -0.39
CA LYS A 64 20.25 3.07 -1.29
C LYS A 64 18.83 3.57 -1.02
N HIS A 65 18.49 3.77 0.25
CA HIS A 65 17.13 4.03 0.70
C HIS A 65 17.01 5.36 1.43
N THR A 66 15.83 5.97 1.38
CA THR A 66 15.50 7.20 2.12
C THR A 66 14.09 7.04 2.69
N PRO A 67 13.92 6.17 3.68
CA PRO A 67 12.60 5.84 4.22
C PRO A 67 12.06 7.02 5.01
N VAL A 68 10.84 7.42 4.68
CA VAL A 68 10.15 8.55 5.32
C VAL A 68 8.88 8.13 6.06
N GLN A 69 8.47 6.87 5.91
CA GLN A 69 7.20 6.37 6.41
C GLN A 69 7.38 5.00 7.07
N ALA A 70 6.73 4.82 8.21
CA ALA A 70 6.64 3.57 8.94
C ALA A 70 5.25 3.42 9.56
N PHE A 71 4.92 2.24 10.06
CA PHE A 71 3.62 1.93 10.62
C PHE A 71 3.78 1.02 11.83
N LYS A 72 3.08 1.36 12.91
CA LYS A 72 2.78 0.42 13.98
C LYS A 72 1.43 -0.20 13.68
N LEU A 73 1.37 -1.51 13.73
CA LEU A 73 0.21 -2.30 13.35
C LEU A 73 -0.14 -3.22 14.52
N LYS A 74 -1.39 -3.22 14.93
CA LYS A 74 -1.92 -4.08 15.98
C LYS A 74 -2.98 -5.00 15.41
N HIS A 75 -2.87 -6.28 15.70
CA HIS A 75 -3.82 -7.30 15.24
C HIS A 75 -4.09 -8.26 16.38
N GLU A 76 -5.30 -8.18 16.95
CA GLU A 76 -5.63 -8.89 18.20
C GLU A 76 -4.60 -8.53 19.31
N SER A 77 -3.85 -9.52 19.81
CA SER A 77 -2.76 -9.35 20.76
C SER A 77 -1.39 -9.14 20.11
N ASP A 78 -1.28 -9.33 18.80
CA ASP A 78 0.00 -9.24 18.08
C ASP A 78 0.31 -7.79 17.69
N GLU A 79 1.57 -7.38 17.91
CA GLU A 79 2.10 -6.10 17.47
C GLU A 79 3.15 -6.29 16.37
N TRP A 80 3.06 -5.46 15.35
CA TRP A 80 3.92 -5.47 14.19
C TRP A 80 4.42 -4.06 13.88
N PHE A 81 5.60 -3.98 13.28
CA PHE A 81 6.18 -2.75 12.78
C PHE A 81 6.51 -2.92 11.30
N ARG A 82 6.10 -1.96 10.48
CA ARG A 82 6.44 -1.90 9.05
C ARG A 82 7.26 -0.65 8.78
N LEU A 83 8.46 -0.81 8.23
CA LEU A 83 9.24 0.29 7.66
C LEU A 83 9.17 0.23 6.14
N ASN A 84 8.79 1.32 5.50
CA ASN A 84 8.85 1.41 4.04
C ASN A 84 10.23 1.91 3.63
N LEU A 85 11.13 1.01 3.21
CA LEU A 85 12.48 1.36 2.72
C LEU A 85 12.39 2.28 1.48
N HIS A 86 11.42 1.95 0.64
CA HIS A 86 10.79 2.82 -0.33
C HIS A 86 9.28 2.70 -0.14
N PRO A 87 8.49 3.66 -0.66
CA PRO A 87 7.03 3.57 -0.63
C PRO A 87 6.45 2.20 -1.05
N ALA A 88 7.11 1.53 -2.00
CA ALA A 88 6.77 0.20 -2.51
C ALA A 88 7.42 -0.99 -1.77
N GLN A 89 8.44 -0.79 -0.95
CA GLN A 89 9.29 -1.88 -0.43
C GLN A 89 9.19 -1.97 1.10
N PRO A 90 8.23 -2.76 1.62
CA PRO A 90 8.02 -2.88 3.05
C PRO A 90 9.05 -3.82 3.68
N LYS A 91 9.50 -3.46 4.87
CA LYS A 91 10.28 -4.28 5.79
C LYS A 91 9.45 -4.52 7.05
N MET A 92 9.19 -5.78 7.39
CA MET A 92 8.28 -6.15 8.48
C MET A 92 9.06 -6.64 9.69
N PHE A 93 8.56 -6.30 10.87
CA PHE A 93 9.05 -6.80 12.15
C PHE A 93 7.85 -7.22 12.99
N LYS A 94 7.93 -8.40 13.62
CA LYS A 94 6.90 -8.90 14.54
C LYS A 94 7.43 -8.83 15.97
N LYS A 95 6.61 -8.34 16.91
CA LYS A 95 6.92 -8.41 18.33
C LYS A 95 6.93 -9.87 18.80
N LYS A 96 7.93 -10.25 19.60
CA LYS A 96 8.12 -11.59 20.19
C LYS A 96 7.99 -11.57 21.72
N GLY A 97 8.18 -10.40 22.33
CA GLY A 97 8.00 -10.16 23.76
C GLY A 97 8.02 -8.65 24.03
N ASP A 98 7.97 -8.24 25.29
CA ASP A 98 7.82 -6.83 25.69
C ASP A 98 8.86 -5.89 25.07
N LYS A 99 10.09 -6.38 24.89
CA LYS A 99 11.22 -5.62 24.33
C LYS A 99 11.96 -6.39 23.22
N GLU A 100 11.24 -7.24 22.50
CA GLU A 100 11.84 -8.04 21.43
C GLU A 100 10.99 -7.97 20.17
N TYR A 101 11.64 -7.59 19.07
CA TYR A 101 11.10 -7.63 17.72
C TYR A 101 12.05 -8.43 16.84
N SER A 102 11.49 -9.22 15.93
CA SER A 102 12.25 -9.96 14.93
C SER A 102 11.83 -9.54 13.53
N GLU A 103 12.77 -9.38 12.62
CA GLU A 103 12.46 -9.21 11.20
C GLU A 103 11.72 -10.44 10.66
N VAL A 104 10.69 -10.20 9.86
CA VAL A 104 9.89 -11.23 9.19
C VAL A 104 9.61 -10.83 7.75
N LYS A 105 9.25 -11.82 6.93
CA LYS A 105 8.83 -11.59 5.55
C LYS A 105 7.47 -10.92 5.50
N PHE A 106 7.21 -10.11 4.47
CA PHE A 106 5.90 -9.49 4.28
C PHE A 106 4.81 -10.54 4.02
N GLU A 107 5.18 -11.65 3.37
CA GLU A 107 4.30 -12.79 3.12
C GLU A 107 3.77 -13.40 4.42
N SER A 108 4.57 -13.44 5.49
CA SER A 108 4.09 -13.89 6.80
C SER A 108 3.03 -12.95 7.36
N TYR A 109 3.20 -11.63 7.21
CA TYR A 109 2.15 -10.69 7.60
C TYR A 109 0.88 -10.87 6.75
N TYR A 110 1.03 -11.12 5.44
CA TYR A 110 -0.11 -11.39 4.58
C TYR A 110 -0.91 -12.63 5.02
N ASP A 111 -0.23 -13.74 5.29
CA ASP A 111 -0.85 -15.02 5.61
C ASP A 111 -1.29 -15.13 7.08
N ASP A 112 -0.47 -14.65 8.02
CA ASP A 112 -0.70 -14.80 9.47
C ASP A 112 -1.57 -13.69 10.07
N VAL A 113 -1.82 -12.61 9.31
CA VAL A 113 -2.54 -11.44 9.81
C VAL A 113 -3.68 -11.06 8.88
N LEU A 114 -3.37 -10.55 7.68
CA LEU A 114 -4.41 -10.01 6.78
C LEU A 114 -5.45 -11.05 6.39
N PHE A 115 -4.99 -12.28 6.15
CA PHE A 115 -5.82 -13.40 5.74
C PHE A 115 -5.73 -14.61 6.68
N LYS A 116 -5.40 -14.37 7.96
CA LYS A 116 -5.33 -15.42 8.98
C LYS A 116 -6.62 -16.23 9.00
N GLY A 117 -6.50 -17.55 8.85
CA GLY A 117 -7.62 -18.49 8.86
C GLY A 117 -8.57 -18.39 7.64
N LYS A 118 -8.33 -17.48 6.69
CA LYS A 118 -9.17 -17.32 5.50
C LYS A 118 -8.75 -18.29 4.40
N SER A 119 -9.72 -18.97 3.82
CA SER A 119 -9.51 -19.85 2.66
C SER A 119 -9.12 -19.06 1.42
N ALA A 120 -8.25 -19.63 0.58
CA ALA A 120 -7.95 -19.08 -0.73
C ALA A 120 -9.10 -19.35 -1.71
N LYS A 121 -9.63 -18.32 -2.39
CA LYS A 121 -10.69 -18.43 -3.39
C LYS A 121 -10.47 -17.46 -4.55
N GLU A 122 -11.03 -17.79 -5.70
CA GLU A 122 -11.14 -16.83 -6.81
C GLU A 122 -12.14 -15.73 -6.46
N LEU A 123 -11.76 -14.48 -6.74
CA LEU A 123 -12.65 -13.32 -6.65
C LEU A 123 -13.13 -12.93 -8.04
N ASP A 124 -14.43 -13.03 -8.28
CA ASP A 124 -15.08 -12.49 -9.47
C ASP A 124 -15.50 -11.04 -9.21
N ALA A 125 -14.72 -10.10 -9.71
CA ALA A 125 -14.92 -8.67 -9.56
C ALA A 125 -16.10 -8.13 -10.37
N SER A 126 -16.73 -8.91 -11.27
CA SER A 126 -17.96 -8.46 -11.92
C SER A 126 -19.16 -8.46 -10.98
N LYS A 127 -19.08 -9.20 -9.88
CA LYS A 127 -20.04 -9.17 -8.76
C LYS A 127 -19.79 -8.01 -7.79
N PHE A 128 -19.29 -6.88 -8.31
CA PHE A 128 -18.98 -5.72 -7.48
C PHE A 128 -20.21 -5.15 -6.76
N ASP A 129 -21.41 -5.44 -7.24
CA ASP A 129 -22.70 -5.07 -6.66
C ASP A 129 -23.17 -6.01 -5.53
N ASP A 130 -22.55 -7.19 -5.39
CA ASP A 130 -22.81 -8.11 -4.28
C ASP A 130 -22.27 -7.50 -2.97
N ALA A 131 -23.19 -7.00 -2.14
CA ALA A 131 -22.88 -6.37 -0.86
C ALA A 131 -22.25 -7.33 0.18
N SER A 132 -22.32 -8.65 -0.03
CA SER A 132 -21.58 -9.61 0.80
C SER A 132 -20.09 -9.62 0.47
N LEU A 133 -19.72 -9.24 -0.75
CA LEU A 133 -18.35 -9.25 -1.23
C LEU A 133 -17.72 -7.85 -1.24
N PHE A 134 -18.49 -6.81 -1.56
CA PHE A 134 -17.98 -5.45 -1.74
C PHE A 134 -18.73 -4.44 -0.88
N SER A 135 -17.98 -3.47 -0.33
CA SER A 135 -18.51 -2.20 0.14
C SER A 135 -18.33 -1.14 -0.94
N HIS A 136 -19.14 -0.09 -0.95
CA HIS A 136 -18.98 0.96 -1.96
C HIS A 136 -19.18 2.36 -1.38
N VAL A 137 -18.56 3.32 -2.05
CA VAL A 137 -18.70 4.75 -1.76
C VAL A 137 -18.95 5.51 -3.07
N PRO A 138 -19.59 6.70 -3.03
CA PRO A 138 -19.66 7.58 -4.18
C PRO A 138 -18.26 7.91 -4.72
N PHE A 139 -18.15 8.05 -6.04
CA PHE A 139 -16.92 8.46 -6.72
C PHE A 139 -17.29 9.29 -7.95
N GLY A 140 -17.33 10.61 -7.78
CA GLY A 140 -17.83 11.56 -8.79
C GLY A 140 -19.21 11.19 -9.32
N SER A 141 -19.29 10.95 -10.63
CA SER A 141 -20.50 10.50 -11.34
C SER A 141 -20.84 9.02 -11.13
N GLY A 142 -19.97 8.26 -10.47
CA GLY A 142 -20.04 6.81 -10.33
C GLY A 142 -19.85 6.33 -8.89
N ARG A 143 -19.36 5.10 -8.74
CA ARG A 143 -19.06 4.46 -7.44
C ARG A 143 -17.71 3.74 -7.47
N LYS A 144 -17.03 3.76 -6.32
CA LYS A 144 -15.88 2.90 -6.03
C LYS A 144 -16.32 1.76 -5.14
N TYR A 145 -16.20 0.54 -5.63
CA TYR A 145 -16.42 -0.70 -4.90
C TYR A 145 -15.08 -1.22 -4.37
N THR A 146 -15.07 -1.69 -3.13
CA THR A 146 -13.88 -2.18 -2.41
C THR A 146 -14.19 -3.57 -1.87
N PHE A 147 -13.38 -4.57 -2.21
CA PHE A 147 -13.54 -5.93 -1.72
C PHE A 147 -13.40 -5.97 -0.20
N LYS A 148 -14.35 -6.59 0.50
CA LYS A 148 -14.40 -6.68 1.97
C LYS A 148 -13.38 -7.64 2.58
N LYS A 149 -12.59 -8.32 1.75
CA LYS A 149 -11.56 -9.28 2.18
C LYS A 149 -12.14 -10.47 2.92
N GLU A 150 -13.36 -10.89 2.61
CA GLU A 150 -14.04 -12.05 3.22
C GLU A 150 -13.23 -13.35 3.08
N PHE A 151 -12.39 -13.44 2.05
CA PHE A 151 -11.49 -14.56 1.81
C PHE A 151 -10.17 -14.06 1.19
N LYS A 152 -9.17 -14.95 1.11
CA LYS A 152 -7.88 -14.68 0.48
C LYS A 152 -7.99 -14.82 -1.04
N PRO A 153 -7.85 -13.75 -1.84
CA PRO A 153 -7.94 -13.88 -3.29
C PRO A 153 -6.74 -14.69 -3.80
N SER A 154 -6.99 -15.81 -4.49
CA SER A 154 -5.98 -16.55 -5.24
C SER A 154 -5.82 -16.03 -6.66
N LYS A 155 -6.88 -15.43 -7.20
CA LYS A 155 -7.00 -14.92 -8.55
C LYS A 155 -8.13 -13.89 -8.58
N VAL A 156 -8.01 -12.88 -9.45
CA VAL A 156 -9.08 -11.93 -9.72
C VAL A 156 -9.55 -12.12 -11.16
N THR A 157 -10.85 -12.33 -11.33
CA THR A 157 -11.53 -12.39 -12.63
C THR A 157 -12.61 -11.32 -12.69
N PHE A 158 -13.14 -11.10 -13.88
CA PHE A 158 -14.33 -10.28 -14.09
C PHE A 158 -15.10 -10.91 -15.24
N ASP A 159 -16.29 -11.45 -14.96
CA ASP A 159 -17.09 -12.21 -15.93
C ASP A 159 -16.27 -13.35 -16.56
N LYS A 160 -15.60 -14.14 -15.69
CA LYS A 160 -14.74 -15.29 -16.05
C LYS A 160 -13.47 -14.94 -16.83
N LYS A 161 -13.15 -13.66 -17.01
CA LYS A 161 -11.91 -13.20 -17.66
C LYS A 161 -10.89 -12.77 -16.62
N ASP A 162 -9.65 -13.17 -16.82
CA ASP A 162 -8.56 -12.86 -15.89
C ASP A 162 -8.28 -11.36 -15.89
N VAL A 163 -8.21 -10.77 -14.70
CA VAL A 163 -7.74 -9.39 -14.51
C VAL A 163 -6.31 -9.44 -14.00
N GLY A 164 -5.36 -9.23 -14.91
CA GLY A 164 -3.94 -9.34 -14.61
C GLY A 164 -3.46 -10.80 -14.46
N LYS A 165 -2.20 -10.97 -14.05
CA LYS A 165 -1.58 -12.28 -13.82
C LYS A 165 -1.49 -12.54 -12.32
N ALA A 166 -1.91 -13.73 -11.89
CA ALA A 166 -1.84 -14.13 -10.48
C ALA A 166 -0.47 -14.70 -10.05
N ASP A 167 0.46 -14.92 -10.99
CA ASP A 167 1.78 -15.47 -10.67
C ASP A 167 2.56 -14.55 -9.73
N LYS A 168 3.05 -15.11 -8.61
CA LYS A 168 3.81 -14.37 -7.57
C LYS A 168 3.06 -13.18 -6.96
N VAL A 169 1.73 -13.18 -7.05
CA VAL A 169 0.88 -12.10 -6.53
C VAL A 169 0.23 -12.50 -5.21
N LYS A 170 0.27 -11.57 -4.24
CA LYS A 170 -0.47 -11.63 -2.97
C LYS A 170 -1.40 -10.42 -2.90
N TYR A 171 -2.68 -10.60 -3.28
CA TYR A 171 -3.66 -9.51 -3.40
C TYR A 171 -4.04 -8.91 -2.05
N LEU A 172 -3.74 -7.63 -1.87
CA LEU A 172 -4.02 -6.87 -0.65
C LEU A 172 -5.41 -6.25 -0.69
N ASP A 173 -5.75 -5.63 -1.81
CA ASP A 173 -7.04 -4.99 -2.06
C ASP A 173 -7.42 -5.12 -3.54
N VAL A 174 -8.74 -5.15 -3.78
CA VAL A 174 -9.33 -5.15 -5.12
C VAL A 174 -10.41 -4.08 -5.13
N PHE A 175 -10.32 -3.17 -6.09
CA PHE A 175 -11.29 -2.11 -6.29
C PHE A 175 -11.89 -2.16 -7.69
N VAL A 176 -13.16 -1.80 -7.79
CA VAL A 176 -13.86 -1.63 -9.06
C VAL A 176 -14.44 -0.22 -9.08
N TYR A 177 -14.05 0.58 -10.06
CA TYR A 177 -14.62 1.90 -10.32
C TYR A 177 -15.62 1.77 -11.45
N VAL A 178 -16.85 2.25 -11.25
CA VAL A 178 -17.94 2.14 -12.23
C VAL A 178 -18.60 3.50 -12.42
N SER A 179 -18.70 3.96 -13.66
CA SER A 179 -19.48 5.14 -14.05
C SER A 179 -20.12 4.90 -15.42
N GLY A 180 -21.46 4.79 -15.44
CA GLY A 180 -22.20 4.26 -16.59
C GLY A 180 -21.67 2.89 -17.00
N ASP A 181 -21.32 2.73 -18.28
CA ASP A 181 -20.75 1.48 -18.80
C ASP A 181 -19.26 1.32 -18.51
N LYS A 182 -18.55 2.39 -18.16
CA LYS A 182 -17.10 2.37 -17.95
C LYS A 182 -16.76 1.69 -16.63
N LYS A 183 -15.80 0.77 -16.70
CA LYS A 183 -15.28 0.05 -15.54
C LYS A 183 -13.76 0.07 -15.54
N VAL A 184 -13.17 0.34 -14.38
CA VAL A 184 -11.73 0.22 -14.14
C VAL A 184 -11.53 -0.67 -12.92
N VAL A 185 -10.71 -1.70 -13.05
CA VAL A 185 -10.32 -2.56 -11.91
C VAL A 185 -8.94 -2.15 -11.44
N ARG A 186 -8.80 -1.88 -10.14
CA ARG A 186 -7.51 -1.64 -9.50
C ARG A 186 -7.15 -2.82 -8.62
N LEU A 187 -5.94 -3.35 -8.80
CA LEU A 187 -5.38 -4.41 -7.99
C LEU A 187 -4.21 -3.84 -7.18
N ASP A 188 -4.32 -3.95 -5.86
CA ASP A 188 -3.21 -3.66 -4.96
C ASP A 188 -2.68 -5.00 -4.45
N TYR A 189 -1.39 -5.25 -4.61
CA TYR A 189 -0.82 -6.53 -4.27
C TYR A 189 0.66 -6.45 -3.90
N TYR A 190 1.15 -7.45 -3.18
CA TYR A 190 2.58 -7.67 -3.03
C TYR A 190 3.07 -8.66 -4.09
N TYR A 191 4.06 -8.27 -4.87
CA TYR A 191 4.71 -9.10 -5.88
C TYR A 191 5.94 -9.75 -5.29
N THR A 192 5.91 -11.07 -5.12
CA THR A 192 7.01 -11.82 -4.49
C THR A 192 8.24 -11.94 -5.41
N GLY A 193 8.13 -11.56 -6.69
CA GLY A 193 9.25 -11.61 -7.63
C GLY A 193 10.30 -10.52 -7.42
N ASP A 194 9.89 -9.34 -6.94
CA ASP A 194 10.80 -8.23 -6.61
C ASP A 194 10.60 -7.69 -5.17
N SER A 195 9.75 -8.36 -4.39
CA SER A 195 9.42 -8.01 -3.01
C SER A 195 8.87 -6.58 -2.85
N ARG A 196 8.05 -6.15 -3.81
CA ARG A 196 7.41 -4.84 -3.79
C ARG A 196 5.90 -4.96 -3.78
N LEU A 197 5.28 -4.04 -3.05
CA LEU A 197 3.89 -3.70 -3.23
C LEU A 197 3.72 -3.15 -4.66
N LYS A 198 2.56 -3.35 -5.27
CA LYS A 198 2.17 -2.87 -6.60
C LYS A 198 0.73 -2.34 -6.52
N GLU A 199 0.48 -1.29 -7.28
CA GLU A 199 -0.85 -0.74 -7.55
C GLU A 199 -0.99 -0.70 -9.07
N THR A 200 -1.93 -1.47 -9.62
CA THR A 200 -2.13 -1.56 -11.07
C THR A 200 -3.59 -1.42 -11.43
N TYR A 201 -3.83 -0.81 -12.58
CA TYR A 201 -5.16 -0.51 -13.09
C TYR A 201 -5.39 -1.28 -14.38
N PHE A 202 -6.63 -1.71 -14.61
CA PHE A 202 -7.03 -2.47 -15.78
C PHE A 202 -8.32 -1.91 -16.35
N GLU A 203 -8.41 -1.93 -17.66
CA GLU A 203 -9.63 -1.61 -18.42
C GLU A 203 -9.95 -2.77 -19.37
N LEU A 204 -11.22 -2.91 -19.72
CA LEU A 204 -11.66 -3.89 -20.71
C LEU A 204 -11.48 -3.30 -22.13
N LYS A 205 -10.65 -3.95 -22.95
CA LYS A 205 -10.43 -3.64 -24.37
C LYS A 205 -10.49 -4.92 -25.18
N ASP A 206 -11.26 -4.92 -26.26
CA ASP A 206 -11.41 -6.07 -27.17
C ASP A 206 -11.64 -7.40 -26.42
N ASP A 207 -12.57 -7.36 -25.46
CA ASP A 207 -12.96 -8.48 -24.62
C ASP A 207 -11.86 -9.02 -23.68
N LYS A 208 -10.81 -8.24 -23.42
CA LYS A 208 -9.70 -8.58 -22.51
C LYS A 208 -9.40 -7.46 -21.52
N TRP A 209 -9.06 -7.83 -20.29
CA TRP A 209 -8.59 -6.87 -19.30
C TRP A 209 -7.12 -6.55 -19.53
N VAL A 210 -6.85 -5.32 -19.96
CA VAL A 210 -5.51 -4.83 -20.29
C VAL A 210 -5.02 -3.91 -19.19
N GLN A 211 -3.77 -4.08 -18.77
CA GLN A 211 -3.15 -3.21 -17.80
C GLN A 211 -2.97 -1.80 -18.39
N MET A 212 -3.43 -0.80 -17.65
CA MET A 212 -3.32 0.61 -18.02
C MET A 212 -1.97 1.18 -17.61
N THR A 213 -1.52 2.22 -18.34
CA THR A 213 -0.49 3.11 -17.78
C THR A 213 -1.08 3.94 -16.64
N GLN A 214 -0.22 4.51 -15.78
CA GLN A 214 -0.73 5.35 -14.70
C GLN A 214 -1.44 6.60 -15.23
N ALA A 215 -0.92 7.20 -16.31
CA ALA A 215 -1.52 8.37 -16.95
C ALA A 215 -2.92 8.05 -17.52
N ASP A 216 -3.06 6.90 -18.17
CA ASP A 216 -4.37 6.47 -18.71
C ASP A 216 -5.36 6.18 -17.59
N ALA A 217 -4.92 5.52 -16.51
CA ALA A 217 -5.74 5.27 -15.34
C ALA A 217 -6.19 6.57 -14.67
N ASN A 218 -5.28 7.52 -14.47
CA ASN A 218 -5.61 8.83 -13.89
C ASN A 218 -6.60 9.60 -14.77
N LYS A 219 -6.41 9.58 -16.09
CA LYS A 219 -7.34 10.22 -17.04
C LYS A 219 -8.72 9.57 -16.97
N ALA A 220 -8.79 8.25 -16.92
CA ALA A 220 -10.06 7.53 -16.82
C ALA A 220 -10.77 7.82 -15.49
N LEU A 221 -10.05 7.80 -14.37
CA LEU A 221 -10.60 8.06 -13.04
C LEU A 221 -10.99 9.53 -12.85
N ASN A 222 -10.19 10.49 -13.35
CA ASN A 222 -10.54 11.91 -13.36
C ASN A 222 -11.80 12.19 -14.18
N ALA A 223 -11.99 11.48 -15.30
CA ALA A 223 -13.21 11.60 -16.09
C ALA A 223 -14.46 11.06 -15.35
N MET A 224 -14.30 10.15 -14.37
CA MET A 224 -15.38 9.69 -13.50
C MET A 224 -15.61 10.67 -12.35
N ASP A 225 -14.52 11.12 -11.72
CA ASP A 225 -14.47 12.03 -10.58
C ASP A 225 -13.36 13.07 -10.77
N PRO A 226 -13.69 14.33 -11.11
CA PRO A 226 -12.70 15.38 -11.33
C PRO A 226 -11.82 15.71 -10.12
N SER A 227 -12.18 15.26 -8.90
CA SER A 227 -11.32 15.39 -7.71
C SER A 227 -10.11 14.46 -7.75
N TRP A 228 -10.14 13.39 -8.56
CA TRP A 228 -8.99 12.52 -8.77
C TRP A 228 -7.91 13.26 -9.57
N SER A 229 -6.69 13.36 -9.02
CA SER A 229 -5.60 14.07 -9.70
C SER A 229 -5.15 13.34 -10.98
N THR A 230 -5.04 14.08 -12.08
CA THR A 230 -4.44 13.57 -13.33
C THR A 230 -2.97 13.22 -13.17
N ASP A 231 -2.30 13.80 -12.18
CA ASP A 231 -0.89 13.60 -11.87
C ASP A 231 -0.68 12.69 -10.65
N TYR A 232 -1.74 11.99 -10.20
CA TYR A 232 -1.62 11.03 -9.11
C TYR A 232 -0.52 10.00 -9.40
N LYS A 233 0.42 9.88 -8.47
CA LYS A 233 1.48 8.87 -8.51
C LYS A 233 1.17 7.81 -7.45
N PRO A 234 1.08 6.53 -7.83
CA PRO A 234 0.88 5.48 -6.85
C PRO A 234 2.07 5.49 -5.89
N VAL A 235 1.76 5.50 -4.61
CA VAL A 235 2.75 5.32 -3.53
C VAL A 235 3.45 3.97 -3.69
N VAL A 236 2.89 3.07 -4.48
CA VAL A 236 3.19 1.66 -4.39
C VAL A 236 4.10 1.13 -5.51
N ASP A 237 4.33 1.83 -6.63
CA ASP A 237 5.52 1.71 -7.51
C ASP A 237 5.28 2.51 -8.80
N LYS A 238 6.03 3.60 -9.00
CA LYS A 238 6.60 4.09 -10.28
C LYS A 238 7.39 5.37 -9.98
N PHE A 239 8.71 5.23 -10.02
CA PHE A 239 9.74 6.22 -9.70
C PHE A 239 9.37 7.70 -9.92
N SER A 240 9.25 8.44 -8.82
CA SER A 240 9.65 9.85 -8.74
C SER A 240 9.95 10.24 -7.28
N PRO A 241 11.14 10.81 -6.97
CA PRO A 241 11.49 11.28 -5.62
C PRO A 241 10.75 12.55 -5.16
N LEU A 242 9.81 13.05 -5.95
CA LEU A 242 9.06 14.29 -5.73
C LEU A 242 7.56 14.00 -5.75
N ALA A 243 7.07 13.51 -4.62
CA ALA A 243 5.67 13.54 -4.18
C ALA A 243 5.66 13.15 -2.69
N VAL A 244 6.16 14.07 -1.87
CA VAL A 244 5.78 14.13 -0.45
C VAL A 244 4.33 14.62 -0.43
N PHE A 245 3.48 14.00 0.39
CA PHE A 245 2.06 14.29 0.61
C PHE A 245 1.06 13.83 -0.48
N ALA A 246 0.63 12.58 -0.39
CA ALA A 246 -0.75 12.19 -0.68
C ALA A 246 -1.15 11.05 0.28
N SER A 247 -1.68 11.44 1.44
CA SER A 247 -2.37 10.55 2.36
C SER A 247 -3.63 10.00 1.70
N VAL A 248 -3.65 8.72 1.36
CA VAL A 248 -4.92 8.00 1.13
C VAL A 248 -5.17 7.12 2.35
N LEU A 249 -5.90 7.72 3.29
CA LEU A 249 -6.73 7.01 4.24
C LEU A 249 -7.66 6.08 3.44
N ILE A 250 -7.38 4.78 3.42
CA ILE A 250 -8.46 3.82 3.18
C ILE A 250 -9.20 3.73 4.50
N VAL A 251 -10.26 4.52 4.56
CA VAL A 251 -11.26 4.54 5.61
C VAL A 251 -11.86 3.13 5.70
N PHE A 252 -11.50 2.37 6.74
CA PHE A 252 -12.39 1.32 7.26
C PHE A 252 -13.42 2.02 8.15
N SER A 253 -14.57 2.32 7.56
CA SER A 253 -15.84 2.54 8.25
C SER A 253 -16.79 1.52 7.63
N SER A 254 -17.45 0.60 8.31
CA SER A 254 -17.80 0.42 9.73
C SER A 254 -18.10 -1.08 9.95
N VAL A 255 -18.08 -1.61 11.18
CA VAL A 255 -19.28 -2.01 11.94
C VAL A 255 -20.53 -2.27 11.08
#